data_AF-A0A1B1AFJ1-F1
#
_entry.id   AF-A0A1B1AFJ1-F1
#
_cell.length_a   1.000
_cell.length_b   1.000
_cell.length_c   1.000
_cell.angle_alpha   90.00
_cell.angle_beta   90.00
_cell.angle_gamma   90.00
#
_symmetry.space_group_name_H-M   'P 1'
#
loop_
_entity.id
_entity.type
_entity.pdbx_description
1 polymer ?
#
loop_
_entity_poly.entity_id
_entity_poly.type
_entity_poly.pdbx_seq_one_letter_code
_entity_poly.pdbx_strand_id
1 'polypeptide(L)'
;MSAALLCTTAAAQVPAAVETTAASSPATCPDLPPAPDISNASTSQQRMTSANTAYGAWLDQARQILECHRTNYNSVVERMNIVNTDWNTQIDAYCSRGNVRCEPTQREQSAQPMPQ
;
A
#
# COMPACT_ATOMS: atom_id res chain seq x y z
N MET A 1 -16.07 -16.12 -63.83
CA MET A 1 -15.43 -16.70 -62.62
C MET A 1 -15.30 -15.58 -61.61
N SER A 2 -16.23 -15.48 -60.67
CA SER A 2 -16.28 -14.40 -59.68
C SER A 2 -15.48 -14.83 -58.45
N ALA A 3 -14.39 -14.12 -58.16
CA ALA A 3 -13.59 -14.33 -56.96
C ALA A 3 -14.34 -13.72 -55.76
N ALA A 4 -14.78 -14.58 -54.85
CA ALA A 4 -15.41 -14.18 -53.60
C ALA A 4 -14.39 -13.56 -52.65
N LEU A 5 -14.81 -12.47 -52.01
CA LEU A 5 -14.08 -11.72 -51.01
C LEU A 5 -13.68 -12.61 -49.83
N LEU A 6 -12.41 -12.53 -49.44
CA LEU A 6 -11.96 -12.91 -48.10
C LEU A 6 -11.60 -11.63 -47.35
N CYS A 7 -12.63 -10.99 -46.79
CA CYS A 7 -12.45 -9.96 -45.77
C CYS A 7 -12.07 -10.70 -44.48
N THR A 8 -10.79 -10.86 -44.22
CA THR A 8 -10.29 -11.36 -42.94
C THR A 8 -10.62 -10.32 -41.88
N THR A 9 -11.65 -10.58 -41.10
CA THR A 9 -11.91 -9.85 -39.86
C THR A 9 -10.69 -10.03 -38.97
N ALA A 10 -9.88 -8.99 -38.84
CA ALA A 10 -8.85 -8.92 -37.82
C ALA A 10 -9.55 -9.05 -36.47
N ALA A 11 -9.45 -10.22 -35.85
CA ALA A 11 -9.93 -10.43 -34.51
C ALA A 11 -9.18 -9.44 -33.62
N ALA A 12 -9.90 -8.44 -33.11
CA ALA A 12 -9.40 -7.57 -32.06
C ALA A 12 -8.97 -8.46 -30.90
N GLN A 13 -7.66 -8.62 -30.72
CA GLN A 13 -7.11 -9.27 -29.54
C GLN A 13 -7.42 -8.34 -28.36
N VAL A 14 -8.54 -8.61 -27.70
CA VAL A 14 -8.83 -8.04 -26.38
C VAL A 14 -7.65 -8.45 -25.50
N PRO A 15 -6.89 -7.50 -24.93
CA PRO A 15 -5.81 -7.85 -24.01
C PRO A 15 -6.40 -8.74 -22.92
N ALA A 16 -5.81 -9.91 -22.72
CA ALA A 16 -6.16 -10.76 -21.59
C ALA A 16 -6.09 -9.89 -20.32
N ALA A 17 -7.19 -9.85 -19.56
CA ALA A 17 -7.21 -9.19 -18.28
C ALA A 17 -6.08 -9.80 -17.45
N VAL A 18 -5.08 -8.99 -17.12
CA VAL A 18 -4.03 -9.40 -16.17
C VAL A 18 -4.77 -9.61 -14.87
N GLU A 19 -4.99 -10.88 -14.50
CA GLU A 19 -5.49 -11.23 -13.17
C GLU A 19 -4.49 -10.65 -12.18
N THR A 20 -4.87 -9.52 -11.61
CA THR A 20 -4.12 -8.92 -10.51
C THR A 20 -4.30 -9.89 -9.36
N THR A 21 -3.33 -10.78 -9.18
CA THR A 21 -3.29 -11.67 -8.02
C THR A 21 -3.48 -10.78 -6.80
N ALA A 22 -4.61 -10.98 -6.10
CA ALA A 22 -4.87 -10.29 -4.86
C ALA A 22 -3.75 -10.70 -3.90
N ALA A 23 -2.80 -9.79 -3.69
CA ALA A 23 -1.71 -10.03 -2.77
C ALA A 23 -2.32 -10.25 -1.38
N SER A 24 -1.87 -11.32 -0.72
CA SER A 24 -2.30 -11.74 0.60
C SER A 24 -2.40 -10.54 1.55
N SER A 25 -3.53 -10.45 2.25
CA SER A 25 -3.77 -9.44 3.28
C SER A 25 -2.61 -9.40 4.28
N PRO A 26 -2.19 -8.21 4.75
CA PRO A 26 -1.02 -8.08 5.60
C PRO A 26 -1.20 -8.82 6.92
N ALA A 27 -0.08 -9.27 7.50
CA ALA A 27 -0.02 -9.91 8.81
C ALA A 27 -0.84 -9.10 9.82
N THR A 28 -1.79 -9.72 10.51
CA THR A 28 -2.67 -9.03 11.46
C THR A 28 -1.83 -8.51 12.63
N CYS A 29 -1.48 -7.22 12.62
CA CYS A 29 -0.81 -6.60 13.76
C CYS A 29 -1.83 -6.44 14.89
N PRO A 30 -1.50 -6.84 16.12
CA PRO A 30 -2.42 -6.67 17.24
C PRO A 30 -2.58 -5.18 17.60
N ASP A 31 -3.66 -4.88 18.31
CA ASP A 31 -3.89 -3.55 18.86
C ASP A 31 -2.96 -3.27 20.04
N LEU A 32 -2.60 -2.00 20.21
CA LEU A 32 -1.82 -1.56 21.35
C LEU A 32 -2.70 -1.65 22.63
N PRO A 33 -2.31 -2.42 23.65
CA PRO A 33 -3.05 -2.44 24.91
C PRO A 33 -2.98 -1.08 25.61
N PRO A 34 -3.96 -0.75 26.46
CA PRO A 34 -3.92 0.48 27.25
C PRO A 34 -2.64 0.53 28.11
N ALA A 35 -2.08 1.73 28.27
CA ALA A 35 -0.95 1.94 29.16
C ALA A 35 -1.33 1.58 30.61
N PRO A 36 -0.40 1.01 31.40
CA PRO A 36 -0.65 0.73 32.80
C PRO A 36 -0.85 2.03 33.58
N ASP A 37 -1.79 2.03 34.53
CA ASP A 37 -2.00 3.16 35.44
C ASP A 37 -0.84 3.28 36.43
N ILE A 38 -0.21 4.45 36.47
CA ILE A 38 0.91 4.78 37.35
C ILE A 38 0.61 5.94 38.30
N SER A 39 -0.66 6.36 38.40
CA SER A 39 -1.10 7.53 39.16
C SER A 39 -0.69 7.52 40.64
N ASN A 40 -0.56 6.34 41.25
CA ASN A 40 -0.13 6.16 42.65
C ASN A 40 1.31 5.64 42.81
N ALA A 41 2.13 5.68 41.75
CA ALA A 41 3.48 5.11 41.76
C ALA A 41 4.40 5.82 42.77
N SER A 42 4.27 7.14 42.92
CA SER A 42 5.15 7.96 43.77
C SER A 42 4.96 7.78 45.27
N THR A 43 3.94 7.04 45.71
CA THR A 43 3.59 6.95 47.14
C THR A 43 4.53 6.03 47.93
N SER A 44 5.34 5.20 47.27
CA SER A 44 6.43 4.44 47.92
C SER A 44 7.48 3.98 46.91
N GLN A 45 8.69 3.71 47.37
CA GLN A 45 9.76 3.19 46.50
C GLN A 45 9.38 1.87 45.84
N GLN A 46 8.71 0.97 46.56
CA GLN A 46 8.25 -0.29 46.00
C GLN A 46 7.22 -0.10 44.88
N ARG A 47 6.32 0.88 45.01
CA ARG A 47 5.34 1.23 43.97
C ARG A 47 6.00 1.89 42.76
N MET A 48 6.98 2.77 42.97
CA MET A 48 7.77 3.33 41.86
C MET A 48 8.47 2.23 41.07
N THR A 49 9.12 1.27 41.75
CA THR A 49 9.75 0.13 41.08
C THR A 49 8.74 -0.70 40.29
N SER A 50 7.60 -1.04 40.90
CA SER A 50 6.55 -1.82 40.23
C SER A 50 5.98 -1.09 39.01
N ALA A 51 5.76 0.22 39.11
CA ALA A 51 5.27 1.04 38.02
C ALA A 51 6.29 1.14 36.88
N ASN A 52 7.57 1.33 37.19
CA ASN A 52 8.64 1.35 36.20
C ASN A 52 8.76 0.01 35.45
N THR A 53 8.64 -1.12 36.16
CA THR A 53 8.66 -2.45 35.53
C THR A 53 7.45 -2.65 34.62
N ALA A 54 6.23 -2.33 35.09
CA ALA A 54 5.01 -2.47 34.29
C ALA A 54 5.03 -1.58 33.04
N TYR A 55 5.45 -0.32 33.19
CA TYR A 55 5.55 0.63 32.09
C TYR A 55 6.66 0.25 31.10
N GLY A 56 7.79 -0.24 31.58
CA GLY A 56 8.88 -0.75 30.72
C GLY A 56 8.43 -1.93 29.86
N ALA A 57 7.76 -2.92 30.45
CA ALA A 57 7.21 -4.05 29.71
C ALA A 57 6.17 -3.62 28.67
N TRP A 58 5.28 -2.67 29.04
CA TRP A 58 4.32 -2.11 28.10
C TRP A 58 4.99 -1.38 26.93
N LEU A 59 6.05 -0.60 27.19
CA LEU A 59 6.80 0.09 26.14
C LEU A 59 7.47 -0.89 25.16
N ASP A 60 8.03 -1.99 25.65
CA ASP A 60 8.66 -2.98 24.79
C ASP A 60 7.63 -3.69 23.90
N GLN A 61 6.46 -4.02 24.46
CA GLN A 61 5.34 -4.52 23.67
C GLN A 61 4.86 -3.49 22.64
N ALA A 62 4.71 -2.22 23.05
CA ALA A 62 4.27 -1.14 22.19
C ALA A 62 5.18 -0.95 20.97
N ARG A 63 6.50 -1.02 21.17
CA ARG A 63 7.49 -0.92 20.09
C ARG A 63 7.34 -2.03 19.05
N GLN A 64 7.15 -3.27 19.50
CA GLN A 64 6.96 -4.41 18.60
C GLN A 64 5.69 -4.25 17.75
N ILE A 65 4.60 -3.79 18.37
CA ILE A 65 3.33 -3.54 17.70
C ILE A 65 3.48 -2.42 16.66
N LEU A 66 4.12 -1.30 17.04
CA LEU A 66 4.36 -0.18 16.14
C LEU A 66 5.24 -0.56 14.94
N GLU A 67 6.27 -1.39 15.15
CA GLU A 67 7.13 -1.86 14.05
C GLU A 67 6.37 -2.81 13.10
N CYS A 68 5.46 -3.64 13.62
CA CYS A 68 4.55 -4.44 12.80
C CYS A 68 3.70 -3.54 11.90
N HIS A 69 3.04 -2.52 12.49
CA HIS A 69 2.21 -1.57 11.73
C HIS A 69 3.02 -0.81 10.68
N ARG A 70 4.25 -0.40 11.01
CA ARG A 70 5.17 0.24 10.06
C ARG A 70 5.50 -0.66 8.88
N THR A 71 5.84 -1.92 9.14
CA THR A 71 6.16 -2.89 8.08
C THR A 71 4.96 -3.14 7.17
N ASN A 72 3.76 -3.28 7.76
CA ASN A 72 2.51 -3.40 7.00
C ASN A 72 2.21 -2.17 6.15
N TYR A 73 2.39 -0.96 6.70
CA TYR A 73 2.20 0.26 5.94
C TYR A 73 3.18 0.32 4.75
N ASN A 74 4.46 0.02 4.98
CA ASN A 74 5.48 0.02 3.95
C ASN A 74 5.18 -0.99 2.83
N SER A 75 4.68 -2.18 3.16
CA SER A 75 4.32 -3.19 2.15
C SER A 75 3.13 -2.76 1.29
N VAL A 76 2.15 -2.05 1.87
CA VAL A 76 1.04 -1.46 1.12
C VAL A 76 1.55 -0.37 0.16
N VAL A 77 2.42 0.52 0.65
CA VAL A 77 3.04 1.57 -0.18
C VAL A 77 3.84 0.96 -1.33
N GLU A 78 4.65 -0.06 -1.05
CA GLU A 78 5.41 -0.78 -2.07
C GLU A 78 4.47 -1.40 -3.13
N ARG A 79 3.39 -2.04 -2.70
CA ARG A 79 2.41 -2.61 -3.63
C ARG A 79 1.74 -1.54 -4.49
N MET A 80 1.37 -0.39 -3.90
CA MET A 80 0.82 0.73 -4.65
C MET A 80 1.80 1.25 -5.70
N ASN A 81 3.09 1.36 -5.36
CA ASN A 81 4.13 1.78 -6.30
C ASN A 81 4.29 0.78 -7.47
N ILE A 82 4.24 -0.53 -7.19
CA ILE A 82 4.26 -1.58 -8.22
C ILE A 82 3.06 -1.44 -9.15
N VAL A 83 1.84 -1.34 -8.59
CA VAL A 83 0.61 -1.21 -9.38
C VAL A 83 0.63 0.05 -10.23
N ASN A 84 1.06 1.18 -9.68
CA ASN A 84 1.16 2.43 -10.42
C ASN A 84 2.19 2.33 -11.57
N THR A 85 3.31 1.65 -11.35
CA THR A 85 4.33 1.43 -12.39
C THR A 85 3.78 0.55 -13.52
N ASP A 86 3.11 -0.55 -13.18
CA ASP A 86 2.51 -1.46 -14.16
C ASP A 86 1.42 -0.75 -14.98
N TRP A 87 0.52 -0.02 -14.31
CA TRP A 87 -0.51 0.78 -14.96
C TRP A 87 0.07 1.80 -15.95
N ASN A 88 1.10 2.55 -15.55
CA ASN A 88 1.76 3.51 -16.44
C ASN A 88 2.43 2.82 -17.63
N THR A 89 3.05 1.67 -17.41
CA THR A 89 3.65 0.85 -18.49
C THR A 89 2.59 0.40 -19.50
N GLN A 90 1.42 -0.03 -19.02
CA GLN A 90 0.31 -0.43 -19.87
C GLN A 90 -0.27 0.75 -20.68
N ILE A 91 -0.38 1.93 -20.06
CA ILE A 91 -0.76 3.16 -20.75
C ILE A 91 0.23 3.46 -21.88
N ASP A 92 1.53 3.49 -21.60
CA ASP A 92 2.54 3.80 -22.62
C ASP A 92 2.50 2.80 -23.79
N ALA A 93 2.26 1.52 -23.49
CA ALA A 93 2.07 0.47 -24.50
C ALA A 93 0.79 0.67 -25.34
N TYR A 94 -0.30 1.14 -24.74
CA TYR A 94 -1.53 1.49 -25.47
C TYR A 94 -1.30 2.68 -26.40
N CYS A 95 -0.69 3.74 -25.90
CA CYS A 95 -0.45 4.99 -26.63
C CYS A 95 0.47 4.76 -27.84
N SER A 96 1.53 3.96 -27.66
CA SER A 96 2.45 3.59 -28.74
C SER A 96 1.77 2.73 -29.81
N ARG A 97 0.91 1.76 -29.44
CA ARG A 97 0.15 0.96 -30.42
C ARG A 97 -0.90 1.75 -31.19
N GLY A 98 -1.54 2.72 -30.53
CA GLY A 98 -2.59 3.56 -31.13
C GLY A 98 -2.05 4.75 -31.92
N ASN A 99 -0.73 4.99 -31.92
CA ASN A 99 -0.11 6.22 -32.41
C ASN A 99 -0.76 7.50 -31.82
N VAL A 100 -1.23 7.39 -30.57
CA VAL A 100 -1.91 8.47 -29.84
C VAL A 100 -0.94 9.07 -28.83
N ARG A 101 -0.88 10.40 -28.76
CA ARG A 101 -0.05 11.10 -27.78
C ARG A 101 -0.77 11.17 -26.45
N CYS A 102 -0.32 10.38 -25.47
CA CYS A 102 -0.80 10.47 -24.10
C CYS A 102 0.08 11.49 -23.37
N GLU A 103 -0.41 12.71 -23.17
CA GLU A 103 0.35 13.67 -22.37
C GLU A 103 0.29 13.30 -20.87
N PRO A 104 1.41 13.46 -20.14
CA PRO A 104 1.48 13.21 -18.70
C PRO A 104 0.85 14.35 -17.86
N THR A 105 -0.16 15.07 -18.34
CA THR A 105 -0.64 16.35 -17.80
C THR A 105 -1.35 16.27 -16.43
N GLN A 106 -1.32 15.14 -15.73
CA GLN A 106 -1.89 15.01 -14.37
C GLN A 106 -0.98 14.39 -13.31
N ARG A 107 0.26 13.99 -13.61
CA ARG A 107 1.16 13.41 -12.58
C ARG A 107 1.72 14.44 -11.59
N GLU A 108 1.79 15.71 -11.96
CA GLU A 108 2.37 16.78 -11.11
C GLU A 108 1.35 17.51 -10.22
N GLN A 109 0.04 17.44 -10.53
CA GLN A 109 -0.98 18.14 -9.74
C GLN A 109 -1.35 17.41 -8.44
N SER A 110 -1.15 16.09 -8.36
CA SER A 110 -1.46 15.28 -7.16
C SER A 110 -0.31 15.20 -6.14
N ALA A 111 0.87 15.77 -6.45
CA ALA A 111 2.03 15.80 -5.55
C ALA A 111 2.16 17.11 -4.75
N GLN A 112 1.23 18.06 -4.92
CA GLN A 112 1.22 19.25 -4.06
C GLN A 112 0.68 18.88 -2.67
N PRO A 113 1.42 19.13 -1.58
CA PRO A 113 0.87 19.02 -0.24
C PRO A 113 -0.29 20.01 -0.12
N MET A 114 -1.42 19.56 0.43
CA MET A 114 -2.55 20.45 0.72
C MET A 114 -2.05 21.63 1.56
N PRO A 115 -2.40 22.88 1.21
CA PRO A 115 -2.11 24.01 2.08
C PRO A 115 -2.81 23.80 3.43
N GLN A 116 -2.05 24.01 4.50
CA GLN A 116 -2.51 23.99 5.90
C GLN A 116 -3.59 25.05 6.13
#